data_AF-A0A7W3PC60-F1
#
_entry.id   AF-A0A7W3PC60-F1
#
_cell.length_a   1.000
_cell.length_b   1.000
_cell.length_c   1.000
_cell.angle_alpha   90.00
_cell.angle_beta   90.00
_cell.angle_gamma   90.00
#
_symmetry.space_group_name_H-M   'P 1'
#
loop_
_entity.id
_entity.type
_entity.pdbx_description
1 polymer ?
#
loop_
_entity_poly.entity_id
_entity_poly.type
_entity_poly.pdbx_seq_one_letter_code
_entity_poly.pdbx_strand_id
1 'polypeptide(L)'
;MTYAPAAPAPAVRDQGLPEPVASRLRRPGWRDPRLVTGLVVVALSVALGSWVVSAASRTVPVFVADGALTPGEPLTADVLRTADVRLGAGTGRYLPADEPLPEGLVALRVVDDGELVPLTALGADADVRSVAVPVASGLSERIRAGAVVDLWFVPDVPVTHEAGKSRPEPATLATDVVVEQVDAQDGAIVVDGTVTLHVLVPGDALPTVLAALSDAGTVAVVPVAGGVR
;
A
#
# COMPACT_ATOMS: atom_id res chain seq x y z
N MET A 1 97.48 -81.15 -18.02
CA MET A 1 97.70 -79.73 -17.71
C MET A 1 96.34 -79.10 -17.49
N THR A 2 95.99 -78.87 -16.22
CA THR A 2 94.64 -78.56 -15.74
C THR A 2 94.52 -77.06 -15.51
N TYR A 3 93.59 -76.42 -16.21
CA TYR A 3 93.24 -75.01 -16.08
C TYR A 3 92.38 -74.81 -14.83
N ALA A 4 92.85 -74.00 -13.88
CA ALA A 4 92.12 -73.65 -12.66
C ALA A 4 91.14 -72.50 -12.93
N PRO A 5 89.86 -72.59 -12.54
CA PRO A 5 88.87 -71.54 -12.77
C PRO A 5 89.07 -70.36 -11.80
N ALA A 6 88.96 -69.14 -12.33
CA ALA A 6 89.02 -67.89 -11.58
C ALA A 6 87.73 -67.67 -10.74
N ALA A 7 87.91 -67.12 -9.53
CA ALA A 7 86.85 -66.87 -8.56
C ALA A 7 85.88 -65.75 -8.99
N PRO A 8 84.58 -65.81 -8.63
CA PRO A 8 83.62 -64.76 -8.92
C PRO A 8 83.87 -63.49 -8.09
N ALA A 9 83.67 -62.32 -8.71
CA ALA A 9 83.82 -60.99 -8.11
C ALA A 9 82.79 -60.72 -6.99
N PRO A 10 83.13 -59.90 -5.97
CA PRO A 10 82.23 -59.60 -4.86
C PRO A 10 81.03 -58.73 -5.31
N ALA A 11 79.83 -59.09 -4.86
CA ALA A 11 78.62 -58.30 -5.05
C ALA A 11 78.70 -56.98 -4.25
N VAL A 12 78.49 -55.86 -4.93
CA VAL A 12 78.39 -54.51 -4.34
C VAL A 12 77.11 -54.45 -3.50
N ARG A 13 77.24 -54.09 -2.21
CA ARG A 13 76.13 -53.93 -1.26
C ARG A 13 75.33 -52.65 -1.55
N ASP A 14 74.02 -52.74 -1.35
CA ASP A 14 72.99 -51.70 -1.49
C ASP A 14 73.41 -50.30 -1.03
N GLN A 15 73.25 -49.31 -1.93
CA GLN A 15 73.03 -47.92 -1.54
C GLN A 15 71.54 -47.61 -1.77
N GLY A 16 70.74 -47.76 -0.72
CA GLY A 16 69.34 -47.36 -0.72
C GLY A 16 69.21 -45.87 -1.02
N LEU A 17 68.47 -45.54 -2.09
CA LEU A 17 68.07 -44.16 -2.37
C LEU A 17 67.11 -43.72 -1.26
N PRO A 18 67.23 -42.49 -0.72
CA PRO A 18 66.32 -42.00 0.31
C PRO A 18 64.90 -41.92 -0.25
N GLU A 19 64.01 -42.80 0.21
CA GLU A 19 62.60 -42.79 -0.17
C GLU A 19 61.91 -41.54 0.40
N PRO A 20 61.13 -40.79 -0.40
CA PRO A 20 60.37 -39.65 0.10
C PRO A 20 59.33 -40.14 1.11
N VAL A 21 59.47 -39.71 2.36
CA VAL A 21 58.48 -40.01 3.40
C VAL A 21 57.18 -39.28 3.04
N ALA A 22 56.21 -40.00 2.51
CA ALA A 22 54.88 -39.47 2.22
C ALA A 22 54.24 -38.94 3.52
N SER A 23 54.06 -37.62 3.62
CA SER A 23 53.38 -36.98 4.74
C SER A 23 51.92 -37.42 4.74
N ARG A 24 51.59 -38.43 5.56
CA ARG A 24 50.21 -38.88 5.74
C ARG A 24 49.39 -37.73 6.32
N LEU A 25 48.47 -37.19 5.52
CA LEU A 25 47.48 -36.20 5.96
C LEU A 25 46.68 -36.82 7.12
N ARG A 26 47.01 -36.39 8.34
CA ARG A 26 46.35 -36.83 9.56
C ARG A 26 44.93 -36.26 9.50
N ARG A 27 43.91 -37.12 9.52
CA ARG A 27 42.51 -36.68 9.62
C ARG A 27 42.38 -35.81 10.87
N PRO A 28 41.91 -34.56 10.76
CA PRO A 28 41.69 -33.70 11.92
C PRO A 28 40.74 -34.43 12.87
N GLY A 29 41.24 -34.81 14.04
CA GLY A 29 40.40 -35.40 15.06
C GLY A 29 39.52 -34.29 15.64
N TRP A 30 38.26 -34.60 15.94
CA TRP A 30 37.29 -33.68 16.56
C TRP A 30 37.73 -33.07 17.91
N ARG A 31 38.92 -33.40 18.40
CA ARG A 31 39.57 -32.84 19.61
C ARG A 31 40.73 -31.87 19.29
N ASP A 32 40.91 -31.46 18.04
CA ASP A 32 41.94 -30.48 17.71
C ASP A 32 41.48 -29.06 18.15
N PRO A 33 42.17 -28.41 19.10
CA PRO A 33 41.80 -27.08 19.59
C PRO A 33 41.77 -26.03 18.47
N ARG A 34 42.55 -26.21 17.39
CA ARG A 34 42.53 -25.31 16.23
C ARG A 34 41.22 -25.43 15.45
N LEU A 35 40.69 -26.64 15.31
CA LEU A 35 39.42 -26.89 14.64
C LEU A 35 38.26 -26.33 15.48
N VAL A 36 38.31 -26.50 16.80
CA VAL A 36 37.33 -25.89 17.72
C VAL A 36 37.37 -24.37 17.61
N THR A 37 38.56 -23.76 17.59
CA THR A 37 38.71 -22.30 17.47
C THR A 37 38.15 -21.79 16.15
N GLY A 38 38.49 -22.44 15.03
CA GLY A 38 37.93 -22.09 13.72
C GLY A 38 36.41 -22.21 13.68
N LEU A 39 35.86 -23.27 14.27
CA LEU A 39 34.41 -23.47 14.36
C LEU A 39 33.73 -22.38 15.20
N VAL A 40 34.30 -21.99 16.34
CA VAL A 40 33.78 -20.91 17.18
C VAL A 40 33.77 -19.59 16.42
N VAL A 41 34.87 -19.24 15.71
CA VAL A 41 34.95 -18.01 14.91
C VAL A 41 33.90 -18.00 13.80
N VAL A 42 33.72 -19.13 13.10
CA VAL A 42 32.68 -19.26 12.06
C VAL A 42 31.29 -19.10 12.67
N ALA A 43 31.00 -19.79 13.78
CA ALA A 43 29.71 -19.73 14.46
C ALA A 43 29.39 -18.29 14.93
N LEU A 44 30.37 -17.59 15.50
CA LEU A 44 30.22 -16.20 15.94
C LEU A 44 29.95 -15.26 14.76
N SER A 45 30.65 -15.45 13.64
CA SER A 45 30.46 -14.66 12.42
C SER A 45 29.07 -14.86 11.81
N VAL A 46 28.60 -16.11 11.77
CA VAL A 46 27.23 -16.44 11.31
C VAL A 46 26.18 -15.85 12.25
N ALA A 47 26.38 -15.94 13.57
CA ALA A 47 25.46 -15.39 14.55
C ALA A 47 25.35 -13.85 14.43
N LEU A 48 26.49 -13.16 14.32
CA LEU A 48 26.52 -11.70 14.12
C LEU A 48 25.91 -11.30 12.78
N GLY A 49 26.25 -12.01 11.70
CA GLY A 49 25.67 -11.77 10.37
C GLY A 49 24.15 -11.97 10.37
N SER A 50 23.67 -13.07 10.94
CA SER A 50 22.24 -13.35 11.09
C SER A 50 21.56 -12.28 11.93
N TRP A 51 22.18 -11.83 13.03
CA TRP A 51 21.61 -10.80 13.88
C TRP A 51 21.47 -9.46 13.16
N VAL A 52 22.49 -9.04 12.41
CA VAL A 52 22.43 -7.80 11.60
C VAL A 52 21.33 -7.90 10.55
N VAL A 53 21.24 -9.02 9.84
CA VAL A 53 20.20 -9.25 8.83
C VAL A 53 18.81 -9.24 9.48
N SER A 54 18.61 -9.96 10.58
CA SER A 54 17.33 -9.96 11.32
C SER A 54 16.96 -8.58 11.84
N ALA A 55 17.93 -7.81 12.36
CA ALA A 55 17.70 -6.46 12.84
C ALA A 55 17.26 -5.51 11.70
N ALA A 56 17.79 -5.71 10.49
CA ALA A 56 17.48 -4.94 9.29
C ALA A 56 16.15 -5.35 8.62
N SER A 57 15.70 -6.58 8.85
CA SER A 57 14.46 -7.16 8.30
C SER A 57 13.23 -7.01 9.21
N ARG A 58 13.31 -6.19 10.27
CA ARG A 58 12.14 -5.93 11.14
C ARG A 58 11.10 -5.10 10.40
N THR A 59 9.98 -5.73 10.08
CA THR A 59 8.73 -5.11 9.62
C THR A 59 7.71 -5.10 10.75
N VAL A 60 6.68 -4.27 10.60
CA VAL A 60 5.50 -4.26 11.46
C VAL A 60 4.26 -4.34 10.58
N PRO A 61 3.28 -5.20 10.92
CA PRO A 61 2.02 -5.26 10.19
C PRO A 61 1.19 -4.01 10.46
N VAL A 62 0.74 -3.34 9.41
CA VAL A 62 -0.19 -2.20 9.47
C VAL A 62 -1.37 -2.43 8.54
N PHE A 63 -2.49 -1.78 8.83
CA PHE A 63 -3.64 -1.77 7.92
C PHE A 63 -3.41 -0.81 6.75
N VAL A 64 -3.89 -1.24 5.59
CA VAL A 64 -3.86 -0.56 4.31
C VAL A 64 -5.28 -0.57 3.77
N ALA A 65 -5.70 0.53 3.14
CA ALA A 65 -7.00 0.59 2.51
C ALA A 65 -7.08 -0.39 1.31
N ASP A 66 -8.21 -1.09 1.20
CA ASP A 66 -8.56 -1.97 0.07
C ASP A 66 -9.68 -1.33 -0.73
N GLY A 67 -9.33 -0.30 -1.51
CA GLY A 67 -10.27 0.70 -2.02
C GLY A 67 -10.13 2.06 -1.32
N ALA A 68 -10.72 3.10 -1.91
CA ALA A 68 -10.67 4.44 -1.33
C ALA A 68 -11.69 4.55 -0.19
N LEU A 69 -11.23 4.84 1.03
CA LEU A 69 -12.10 5.09 2.17
C LEU A 69 -12.57 6.55 2.15
N THR A 70 -13.86 6.78 2.36
CA THR A 70 -14.48 8.10 2.31
C THR A 70 -14.94 8.58 3.69
N PRO A 71 -15.02 9.90 3.95
CA PRO A 71 -15.44 10.41 5.25
C PRO A 71 -16.80 9.86 5.71
N GLY A 72 -16.87 9.35 6.94
CA GLY A 72 -18.05 8.72 7.53
C GLY A 72 -18.15 7.21 7.26
N GLU A 73 -17.30 6.66 6.39
CA GLU A 73 -17.27 5.22 6.11
C GLU A 73 -16.72 4.45 7.32
N PRO A 74 -17.43 3.41 7.80
CA PRO A 74 -16.97 2.60 8.91
C PRO A 74 -15.78 1.73 8.49
N LEU A 75 -14.78 1.65 9.36
CA LEU A 75 -13.66 0.73 9.15
C LEU A 75 -14.10 -0.68 9.54
N THR A 76 -14.21 -1.53 8.53
CA THR A 76 -14.52 -2.95 8.66
C THR A 76 -13.42 -3.79 8.03
N ALA A 77 -13.39 -5.10 8.31
CA ALA A 77 -12.33 -5.98 7.85
C ALA A 77 -12.34 -6.21 6.32
N ASP A 78 -13.45 -5.93 5.64
CA ASP A 78 -13.63 -6.08 4.19
C ASP A 78 -13.08 -4.92 3.38
N VAL A 79 -12.89 -3.74 3.97
CA VAL A 79 -12.31 -2.55 3.31
C VAL A 79 -10.84 -2.35 3.65
N LEU A 80 -10.23 -3.34 4.33
CA LEU A 80 -8.87 -3.28 4.85
C LEU A 80 -8.07 -4.52 4.48
N ARG A 81 -6.80 -4.31 4.17
CA ARG A 81 -5.79 -5.36 4.01
C ARG A 81 -4.59 -5.10 4.89
N THR A 82 -3.80 -6.12 5.16
CA THR A 82 -2.60 -5.99 6.00
C THR A 82 -1.33 -5.95 5.15
N ALA A 83 -0.37 -5.11 5.55
CA ALA A 83 0.93 -5.03 4.90
C ALA A 83 2.05 -4.94 5.94
N ASP A 84 3.12 -5.70 5.71
CA ASP A 84 4.37 -5.62 6.47
C ASP A 84 5.22 -4.45 5.97
N VAL A 85 5.34 -3.40 6.79
CA VAL A 85 6.07 -2.18 6.42
C VAL A 85 7.27 -1.93 7.34
N ARG A 86 8.28 -1.26 6.79
CA ARG A 86 9.47 -0.82 7.54
C ARG A 86 9.49 0.70 7.64
N LEU A 87 8.83 1.23 8.67
CA LEU A 87 8.64 2.67 8.89
C LEU A 87 9.54 3.27 9.99
N GLY A 88 10.36 2.45 10.66
CA GLY A 88 11.22 2.90 11.75
C GLY A 88 10.42 3.55 12.87
N ALA A 89 10.76 4.79 13.25
CA ALA A 89 10.05 5.54 14.29
C ALA A 89 8.66 6.06 13.86
N GLY A 90 8.30 5.94 12.57
CA GLY A 90 7.03 6.44 12.02
C GLY A 90 5.84 5.49 12.17
N THR A 91 6.05 4.24 12.58
CA THR A 91 5.01 3.20 12.60
C THR A 91 3.80 3.57 13.45
N GLY A 92 4.01 4.23 14.61
CA GLY A 92 2.93 4.60 15.54
C GLY A 92 1.99 5.70 15.04
N ARG A 93 2.12 6.15 13.77
CA ARG A 93 1.18 7.08 13.13
C ARG A 93 0.12 6.36 12.29
N TYR A 94 0.27 5.06 12.09
CA TYR A 94 -0.59 4.24 11.26
C TYR A 94 -1.32 3.21 12.12
N LEU A 95 -2.48 2.78 11.66
CA LEU A 95 -3.29 1.79 12.36
C LEU A 95 -2.58 0.43 12.33
N PRO A 96 -2.18 -0.12 13.49
CA PRO A 96 -1.44 -1.37 13.54
C PRO A 96 -2.39 -2.56 13.28
N ALA A 97 -1.84 -3.62 12.68
CA ALA A 97 -2.60 -4.83 12.33
C ALA A 97 -2.16 -6.08 13.10
N ASP A 98 -1.45 -5.89 14.22
CA ASP A 98 -1.13 -6.94 15.20
C ASP A 98 -2.21 -7.08 16.29
N GLU A 99 -3.12 -6.11 16.39
CA GLU A 99 -4.28 -6.10 17.29
C GLU A 99 -5.61 -6.11 16.53
N PRO A 100 -6.71 -6.55 17.16
CA PRO A 100 -8.04 -6.47 16.56
C PRO A 100 -8.43 -5.04 16.22
N LEU A 101 -9.15 -4.86 15.11
CA LEU A 101 -9.66 -3.56 14.68
C LEU A 101 -10.58 -2.97 15.77
N PRO A 102 -10.33 -1.74 16.26
CA PRO A 102 -11.22 -1.09 17.20
C PRO A 102 -12.60 -0.85 16.58
N GLU A 103 -13.66 -1.16 17.34
CA GLU A 103 -15.03 -0.95 16.90
C GLU A 103 -15.39 0.55 16.84
N GLY A 104 -16.27 0.91 15.90
CA GLY A 104 -16.83 2.26 15.79
C GLY A 104 -15.88 3.31 15.20
N LEU A 105 -14.77 2.89 14.61
CA LEU A 105 -13.91 3.80 13.84
C LEU A 105 -14.55 4.11 12.48
N VAL A 106 -14.52 5.39 12.13
CA VAL A 106 -14.88 5.89 10.79
C VAL A 106 -13.73 6.70 10.20
N ALA A 107 -13.65 6.75 8.88
CA ALA A 107 -12.75 7.65 8.19
C ALA A 107 -13.22 9.11 8.36
N LEU A 108 -12.30 10.03 8.64
CA LEU A 108 -12.54 11.48 8.76
C LEU A 108 -12.12 12.25 7.50
N ARG A 109 -11.29 11.62 6.67
CA ARG A 109 -10.81 12.14 5.39
C ARG A 109 -10.70 10.98 4.41
N VAL A 110 -10.52 11.32 3.14
CA VAL A 110 -10.20 10.33 2.12
C VAL A 110 -8.87 9.66 2.44
N VAL A 111 -8.85 8.33 2.36
CA VAL A 111 -7.63 7.49 2.37
C VAL A 111 -7.64 6.73 1.05
N ASP A 112 -6.65 6.98 0.20
CA ASP A 112 -6.62 6.39 -1.14
C ASP A 112 -6.40 4.87 -1.09
N ASP A 113 -6.82 4.16 -2.14
CA ASP A 113 -6.55 2.72 -2.27
C ASP A 113 -5.05 2.44 -2.18
N GLY A 114 -4.68 1.50 -1.31
CA GLY A 114 -3.28 1.17 -1.04
C GLY A 114 -2.52 2.15 -0.15
N GLU A 115 -3.15 3.21 0.35
CA GLU A 115 -2.58 4.06 1.39
C GLU A 115 -2.57 3.31 2.74
N LEU A 116 -1.47 3.45 3.48
CA LEU A 116 -1.39 2.98 4.86
C LEU A 116 -2.35 3.81 5.71
N VAL A 117 -3.25 3.19 6.47
CA VAL A 117 -4.32 3.91 7.19
C VAL A 117 -3.74 4.78 8.31
N PRO A 118 -3.78 6.13 8.20
CA PRO A 118 -3.19 6.99 9.23
C PRO A 118 -4.16 7.18 10.39
N LEU A 119 -3.66 7.16 11.62
CA LEU A 119 -4.51 7.36 12.81
C LEU A 119 -5.19 8.74 12.82
N THR A 120 -4.56 9.75 12.20
CA THR A 120 -5.14 11.09 12.04
C THR A 120 -6.29 11.14 11.05
N ALA A 121 -6.46 10.10 10.22
CA ALA A 121 -7.58 9.96 9.31
C ALA A 121 -8.79 9.29 9.98
N LEU A 122 -8.71 8.92 11.26
CA LEU A 122 -9.73 8.13 11.95
C LEU A 122 -10.37 8.90 13.08
N GLY A 123 -11.65 8.62 13.33
CA GLY A 123 -12.41 9.18 14.43
C GLY A 123 -13.67 8.35 14.71
N ALA A 124 -14.54 8.90 15.54
CA ALA A 124 -15.78 8.23 15.96
C ALA A 124 -17.01 8.67 15.15
N ASP A 125 -16.97 9.84 14.51
CA ASP A 125 -18.07 10.37 13.71
C ASP A 125 -17.54 11.41 12.71
N ALA A 126 -18.19 11.52 11.56
CA ALA A 126 -17.95 12.54 10.56
C ALA A 126 -19.24 13.35 10.34
N ASP A 127 -19.17 14.67 10.43
CA ASP A 127 -20.33 15.56 10.26
C ASP A 127 -20.67 15.79 8.77
N VAL A 128 -20.94 14.70 8.07
CA VAL A 128 -21.26 14.67 6.64
C VAL A 128 -22.50 13.81 6.41
N ARG A 129 -23.25 14.09 5.33
CA ARG A 129 -24.39 13.30 4.90
C ARG A 129 -24.23 12.91 3.43
N SER A 130 -24.49 11.64 3.12
CA SER A 130 -24.55 11.18 1.74
C SER A 130 -25.81 11.74 1.07
N VAL A 131 -25.62 12.49 -0.02
CA VAL A 131 -26.68 13.08 -0.83
C VAL A 131 -26.56 12.55 -2.26
N ALA A 132 -27.65 11.99 -2.77
CA ALA A 132 -27.76 11.54 -4.15
C ALA A 132 -27.97 12.74 -5.08
N VAL A 133 -27.03 12.95 -6.00
CA VAL A 133 -27.04 14.00 -7.01
C VAL A 133 -27.12 13.33 -8.39
N PRO A 134 -28.26 13.44 -9.10
CA PRO A 134 -28.37 12.94 -10.46
C PRO A 134 -27.51 13.80 -11.38
N VAL A 135 -26.68 13.16 -12.20
CA VAL A 135 -25.86 13.85 -13.21
C VAL A 135 -26.23 13.38 -14.60
N ALA A 136 -26.27 14.33 -15.53
CA ALA A 136 -26.42 14.04 -16.95
C ALA A 136 -25.26 13.17 -17.44
N SER A 137 -25.54 12.34 -18.44
CA SER A 137 -24.57 11.39 -19.02
C SER A 137 -23.27 12.08 -19.46
N GLY A 138 -22.13 11.40 -19.27
CA GLY A 138 -20.80 11.90 -19.64
C GLY A 138 -19.89 12.27 -18.46
N LEU A 139 -19.93 11.48 -17.39
CA LEU A 139 -19.06 11.66 -16.23
C LEU A 139 -17.58 11.55 -16.63
N SER A 140 -16.76 12.51 -16.19
CA SER A 140 -15.30 12.41 -16.38
C SER A 140 -14.76 11.22 -15.58
N GLU A 141 -13.81 10.48 -16.14
CA GLU A 141 -13.08 9.40 -15.44
C GLU A 141 -12.40 9.85 -14.13
N ARG A 142 -12.24 11.17 -13.94
CA ARG A 142 -11.71 11.74 -12.69
C ARG A 142 -12.69 11.68 -11.52
N ILE A 143 -13.99 11.51 -11.80
CA ILE A 143 -15.03 11.47 -10.76
C ILE A 143 -15.24 10.00 -10.40
N ARG A 144 -14.62 9.62 -9.29
CA ARG A 144 -14.62 8.28 -8.67
C ARG A 144 -14.82 8.43 -7.17
N ALA A 145 -15.06 7.33 -6.46
CA ALA A 145 -15.05 7.35 -4.99
C ALA A 145 -13.74 7.98 -4.45
N GLY A 146 -13.88 8.84 -3.44
CA GLY A 146 -12.80 9.66 -2.87
C GLY A 146 -12.43 10.90 -3.68
N ALA A 147 -13.00 11.12 -4.88
CA ALA A 147 -12.73 12.33 -5.65
C ALA A 147 -13.35 13.57 -5.00
N VAL A 148 -12.66 14.70 -5.13
CA VAL A 148 -13.12 16.00 -4.63
C VAL A 148 -13.76 16.78 -5.78
N VAL A 149 -14.97 17.29 -5.55
CA VAL A 149 -15.78 18.01 -6.55
C VAL A 149 -16.44 19.24 -5.92
N ASP A 150 -16.83 20.18 -6.77
CA ASP A 150 -17.70 21.30 -6.39
C ASP A 150 -19.12 21.07 -6.92
N LEU A 151 -20.11 21.45 -6.12
CA LEU A 151 -21.53 21.43 -6.49
C LEU A 151 -21.98 22.82 -6.87
N TRP A 152 -22.61 22.93 -8.04
CA TRP A 152 -23.15 24.16 -8.58
C TRP A 152 -24.61 23.99 -8.95
N PHE A 153 -25.42 25.00 -8.68
CA PHE A 153 -26.79 25.08 -9.18
C PHE A 153 -26.83 25.91 -10.46
N VAL A 154 -27.47 25.38 -11.48
CA VAL A 154 -27.70 26.03 -12.77
C VAL A 154 -29.22 26.18 -12.93
N PRO A 155 -29.78 27.39 -12.78
CA PRO A 155 -31.22 27.61 -12.92
C PRO A 155 -31.72 27.29 -14.33
N ASP A 156 -32.91 26.67 -14.44
CA ASP A 156 -33.56 26.40 -15.73
C ASP A 156 -34.26 27.67 -16.24
N VAL A 157 -33.49 28.51 -16.92
CA VAL A 157 -34.02 29.76 -17.49
C VAL A 157 -34.33 29.53 -18.97
N PRO A 158 -35.60 29.66 -19.42
CA PRO A 158 -35.88 29.63 -20.85
C PRO A 158 -35.11 30.73 -21.56
N VAL A 159 -34.49 30.41 -22.70
CA VAL A 159 -33.79 31.38 -23.56
C VAL A 159 -34.81 32.34 -24.18
N THR A 160 -35.25 33.33 -23.41
CA THR A 160 -36.01 34.48 -23.91
C THR A 160 -35.06 35.63 -24.16
N HIS A 161 -35.05 36.14 -25.39
CA HIS A 161 -34.33 37.35 -25.80
C HIS A 161 -35.08 38.61 -25.35
N GLU A 162 -35.59 38.66 -24.12
CA GLU A 162 -36.14 39.90 -23.55
C GLU A 162 -34.98 40.76 -23.04
N ALA A 163 -34.71 41.86 -23.75
CA ALA A 163 -33.71 42.83 -23.34
C ALA A 163 -34.11 43.47 -22.00
N GLY A 164 -33.33 43.21 -20.95
CA GLY A 164 -33.41 43.96 -19.68
C GLY A 164 -33.65 43.15 -18.40
N LYS A 165 -33.88 41.84 -18.46
CA LYS A 165 -33.90 40.98 -17.26
C LYS A 165 -32.53 40.30 -17.09
N SER A 166 -31.85 40.54 -15.96
CA SER A 166 -30.64 39.78 -15.62
C SER A 166 -30.98 38.30 -15.56
N ARG A 167 -30.25 37.49 -16.33
CA ARG A 167 -30.37 36.04 -16.28
C ARG A 167 -29.88 35.55 -14.92
N PRO A 168 -30.60 34.65 -14.23
CA PRO A 168 -30.08 33.94 -13.07
C PRO A 168 -28.70 33.34 -13.37
N GLU A 169 -27.68 33.72 -12.60
CA GLU A 169 -26.33 33.19 -12.75
C GLU A 169 -26.18 31.86 -12.00
N PRO A 170 -25.33 30.93 -12.48
CA PRO A 170 -24.99 29.74 -11.72
C PRO A 170 -24.41 30.11 -10.35
N ALA A 171 -24.83 29.37 -9.31
CA ALA A 171 -24.41 29.62 -7.94
C ALA A 171 -23.71 28.38 -7.36
N THR A 172 -22.65 28.59 -6.58
CA THR A 172 -21.97 27.52 -5.84
C THR A 172 -22.84 27.06 -4.67
N LEU A 173 -23.08 25.76 -4.57
CA LEU A 173 -23.83 25.14 -3.46
C LEU A 173 -22.89 24.67 -2.36
N ALA A 174 -21.82 23.98 -2.75
CA ALA A 174 -20.80 23.46 -1.85
C ALA A 174 -19.49 23.30 -2.62
N THR A 175 -18.37 23.52 -1.94
CA THR A 175 -17.02 23.34 -2.50
C THR A 175 -16.30 22.22 -1.76
N ASP A 176 -15.33 21.60 -2.43
CA ASP A 176 -14.47 20.56 -1.85
C ASP A 176 -15.23 19.38 -1.22
N VAL A 177 -16.37 19.00 -1.82
CA VAL A 177 -17.14 17.85 -1.34
C VAL A 177 -16.60 16.54 -1.92
N VAL A 178 -16.70 15.47 -1.14
CA VAL A 178 -16.13 14.17 -1.50
C VAL A 178 -17.20 13.28 -2.11
N VAL A 179 -16.88 12.61 -3.21
CA VAL A 179 -17.70 11.55 -3.79
C VAL A 179 -17.58 10.30 -2.92
N GLU A 180 -18.68 9.88 -2.30
CA GLU A 180 -18.79 8.64 -1.54
C GLU A 180 -18.75 7.44 -2.50
N GLN A 181 -19.66 7.43 -3.47
CA GLN A 181 -19.83 6.34 -4.43
C GLN A 181 -20.45 6.85 -5.72
N VAL A 182 -20.23 6.09 -6.79
CA VAL A 182 -20.75 6.36 -8.13
C VAL A 182 -21.66 5.21 -8.53
N ASP A 183 -22.96 5.44 -8.55
CA ASP A 183 -23.94 4.48 -9.02
C ASP A 183 -24.15 4.67 -10.52
N ALA A 184 -23.28 3.99 -11.29
CA ALA A 184 -23.53 3.74 -12.70
C ALA A 184 -24.40 2.49 -12.81
N GLN A 185 -25.62 2.62 -13.32
CA GLN A 185 -26.45 1.45 -13.60
C GLN A 185 -25.87 0.68 -14.79
N ASP A 186 -24.98 -0.28 -14.51
CA ASP A 186 -24.45 -1.23 -15.48
C ASP A 186 -25.51 -2.29 -15.81
N GLY A 187 -26.45 -1.91 -16.67
CA GLY A 187 -27.47 -2.80 -17.23
C GLY A 187 -27.52 -2.67 -18.75
N ALA A 188 -27.47 -3.80 -19.47
CA ALA A 188 -27.34 -3.89 -20.93
C ALA A 188 -28.50 -3.28 -21.75
N ILE A 189 -29.48 -2.62 -21.13
CA ILE A 189 -30.58 -1.92 -21.78
C ILE A 189 -30.94 -0.70 -20.95
N VAL A 190 -30.35 0.46 -21.23
CA VAL A 190 -30.75 1.76 -20.64
C VAL A 190 -30.84 2.80 -21.74
N VAL A 191 -32.02 3.41 -21.88
CA VAL A 191 -32.38 4.40 -22.92
C VAL A 191 -32.15 5.84 -22.43
N ASP A 192 -31.81 6.04 -21.15
CA ASP A 192 -31.43 7.33 -20.57
C ASP A 192 -30.33 7.12 -19.53
N GLY A 193 -29.06 7.31 -19.93
CA GLY A 193 -27.86 7.01 -19.13
C GLY A 193 -27.64 7.96 -17.96
N THR A 194 -28.58 8.01 -17.02
CA THR A 194 -28.51 8.86 -15.83
C THR A 194 -27.63 8.18 -14.79
N VAL A 195 -26.51 8.80 -14.45
CA VAL A 195 -25.62 8.33 -13.37
C VAL A 195 -26.02 9.05 -12.09
N THR A 196 -26.06 8.33 -10.97
CA THR A 196 -26.31 8.95 -9.66
C THR A 196 -25.00 9.01 -8.89
N LEU A 197 -24.61 10.22 -8.47
CA LEU A 197 -23.45 10.42 -7.62
C LEU A 197 -23.90 10.59 -6.18
N HIS A 198 -23.32 9.81 -5.29
CA HIS A 198 -23.47 10.05 -3.86
C HIS A 198 -22.32 10.91 -3.38
N VAL A 199 -22.64 12.09 -2.88
CA VAL A 199 -21.66 13.08 -2.46
C VAL A 199 -21.85 13.39 -0.99
N LEU A 200 -20.75 13.47 -0.26
CA LEU A 200 -20.72 13.77 1.16
C LEU A 200 -20.81 15.28 1.36
N VAL A 201 -21.98 15.73 1.80
CA VAL A 201 -22.28 17.14 2.04
C VAL A 201 -22.11 17.45 3.52
N PRO A 202 -21.31 18.46 3.89
CA PRO A 202 -21.22 18.97 5.26
C PRO A 202 -22.59 19.42 5.81
N GLY A 203 -22.81 19.23 7.12
CA GLY A 203 -24.09 19.52 7.75
C GLY A 203 -24.60 20.96 7.58
N ASP A 204 -23.69 21.93 7.46
CA ASP A 204 -23.99 23.35 7.24
C ASP A 204 -24.39 23.68 5.79
N ALA A 205 -23.87 22.94 4.81
CA ALA A 205 -24.21 23.09 3.39
C ALA A 205 -25.46 22.29 3.00
N LEU A 206 -25.86 21.30 3.81
CA LEU A 206 -26.96 20.37 3.49
C LEU A 206 -28.30 21.06 3.18
N PRO A 207 -28.79 22.05 3.95
CA PRO A 207 -30.06 22.71 3.63
C PRO A 207 -30.05 23.39 2.26
N THR A 208 -28.92 23.99 1.89
CA THR A 208 -28.72 24.68 0.60
C THR A 208 -28.75 23.70 -0.57
N VAL A 209 -28.07 22.57 -0.43
CA VAL A 209 -28.04 21.52 -1.47
C VAL A 209 -29.43 20.90 -1.66
N LEU A 210 -30.14 20.57 -0.57
CA LEU A 210 -31.48 19.99 -0.64
C LEU A 210 -32.52 20.96 -1.24
N ALA A 211 -32.40 22.26 -0.94
CA ALA A 211 -33.23 23.28 -1.56
C ALA A 211 -33.00 23.35 -3.07
N ALA A 212 -31.74 23.34 -3.51
CA ALA A 212 -31.39 23.37 -4.93
C ALA A 212 -31.84 22.12 -5.69
N LEU A 213 -31.75 20.93 -5.09
CA LEU A 213 -32.27 19.69 -5.67
C LEU A 213 -33.80 19.68 -5.83
N SER A 214 -34.51 20.55 -5.12
CA SER A 214 -35.97 20.67 -5.18
C SER A 214 -36.43 21.84 -6.06
N ASP A 215 -35.52 22.65 -6.58
CA ASP A 215 -35.81 23.86 -7.34
C ASP A 215 -35.80 23.61 -8.87
N ALA A 216 -36.32 24.58 -9.63
CA ALA A 216 -36.32 24.54 -11.10
C ALA A 216 -34.92 24.85 -11.67
N GLY A 217 -34.07 23.83 -11.72
CA GLY A 217 -32.72 23.89 -12.29
C GLY A 217 -32.01 22.54 -12.21
N THR A 218 -30.75 22.53 -12.64
CA THR A 218 -29.89 21.34 -12.59
C THR A 218 -28.72 21.56 -11.64
N VAL A 219 -28.39 20.53 -10.86
CA VAL A 219 -27.14 20.52 -10.08
C VAL A 219 -26.01 19.98 -10.97
N ALA A 220 -25.01 20.80 -11.21
CA ALA A 220 -23.80 20.43 -11.93
C ALA A 220 -22.69 20.04 -10.96
N VAL A 221 -21.98 18.95 -11.28
CA VAL A 221 -20.83 18.47 -10.52
C VAL A 221 -19.55 18.80 -11.29
N VAL A 222 -18.67 19.58 -10.69
CA VAL A 222 -17.46 20.08 -11.34
C VAL A 222 -16.22 19.49 -10.64
N PRO A 223 -15.35 18.74 -11.33
CA PRO A 223 -14.15 18.18 -10.70
C PRO A 223 -13.12 19.27 -10.41
N VAL A 224 -12.56 19.27 -9.19
CA VAL A 224 -11.50 20.21 -8.80
C VAL A 224 -10.17 19.70 -9.33
N ALA A 225 -9.50 20.50 -10.17
CA ALA A 225 -8.17 20.16 -10.67
C ALA A 225 -7.10 20.50 -9.62
N GLY A 226 -6.59 19.48 -8.92
CA GLY A 226 -5.35 19.59 -8.14
C GLY A 226 -5.47 19.68 -6.62
N GLY A 227 -6.49 19.09 -6.00
CA GLY A 227 -6.55 18.97 -4.53
C GLY A 227 -5.69 17.82 -4.01
N VAL A 228 -4.38 18.04 -3.81
CA VAL A 228 -3.57 17.16 -2.96
C VAL A 228 -3.68 17.69 -1.53
N ARG A 229 -4.19 16.89 -0.60
CA ARG A 229 -4.08 17.16 0.84
C ARG A 229 -3.43 15.97 1.54
#